data_AF-A0A4P9C788-F1
#
_entry.id   AF-A0A4P9C788-F1
#
_cell.length_a   1.000
_cell.length_b   1.000
_cell.length_c   1.000
_cell.angle_alpha   90.00
_cell.angle_beta   90.00
_cell.angle_gamma   90.00
#
_symmetry.space_group_name_H-M   'P 1'
#
loop_
_entity.id
_entity.type
_entity.pdbx_description
1 polymer ?
#
loop_
_entity_poly.entity_id
_entity_poly.type
_entity_poly.pdbx_seq_one_letter_code
_entity_poly.pdbx_strand_id
1 'polypeptide(L)'
;MNNALWIKAVEFHRHECPGLAIGVRVSDAAKEMLRIGSSEDEEIVCVAENDSCSVDAIQALLGCTFGKGNLLYRNTGKQAFSFFNRATGEKLRIYLKARKKEMMSKSEYQEYLLNAPLDELFDYSMPKFELPEKARIFTTVFCELCGEGAPEHKMHLQEGKIVCEDCFNPYNRGW
;
A
#
# COMPACT_ATOMS: atom_id res chain seq x y z
N MET A 1 -12.74 18.39 -5.54
CA MET A 1 -12.19 17.05 -5.84
C MET A 1 -12.83 16.48 -7.10
N ASN A 2 -12.14 15.58 -7.81
CA ASN A 2 -12.70 14.94 -9.01
C ASN A 2 -13.73 13.86 -8.59
N ASN A 3 -15.01 14.18 -8.72
CA ASN A 3 -16.12 13.29 -8.32
C ASN A 3 -16.03 11.88 -8.92
N ALA A 4 -15.46 11.72 -10.12
CA ALA A 4 -15.31 10.41 -10.75
C ALA A 4 -14.32 9.51 -9.99
N LEU A 5 -13.26 10.07 -9.41
CA LEU A 5 -12.29 9.31 -8.61
C LEU A 5 -12.91 8.84 -7.28
N TRP A 6 -13.71 9.69 -6.64
CA TRP A 6 -14.43 9.32 -5.42
C TRP A 6 -15.39 8.15 -5.67
N ILE A 7 -16.24 8.26 -6.70
CA ILE A 7 -17.21 7.21 -7.06
C ILE A 7 -16.49 5.88 -7.32
N LYS A 8 -15.43 5.89 -8.13
CA LYS A 8 -14.65 4.67 -8.42
C LYS A 8 -14.06 4.03 -7.16
N ALA A 9 -13.52 4.84 -6.26
CA ALA A 9 -12.98 4.35 -4.99
C ALA A 9 -14.07 3.76 -4.09
N VAL A 10 -15.24 4.40 -4.02
CA VAL A 10 -16.40 3.91 -3.25
C VAL A 10 -16.95 2.61 -3.82
N GLU A 11 -17.01 2.46 -5.15
CA GLU A 11 -17.44 1.22 -5.80
C GLU A 11 -16.53 0.04 -5.45
N PHE A 12 -15.21 0.27 -5.46
CA PHE A 12 -14.21 -0.72 -5.06
C PHE A 12 -14.30 -1.06 -3.57
N HIS A 13 -14.41 -0.05 -2.71
CA HIS A 13 -14.38 -0.21 -1.24
C HIS A 13 -15.74 -0.54 -0.61
N ARG A 14 -16.83 -0.38 -1.36
CA ARG A 14 -18.23 -0.68 -0.99
C ARG A 14 -18.89 0.26 0.03
N HIS A 15 -18.17 1.24 0.58
CA HIS A 15 -18.77 2.26 1.45
C HIS A 15 -17.92 3.53 1.49
N GLU A 16 -18.53 4.60 2.02
CA GLU A 16 -17.85 5.87 2.22
C GLU A 16 -17.27 5.97 3.63
N CYS A 17 -16.00 6.37 3.73
CA CYS A 17 -15.39 6.69 5.00
C CYS A 17 -14.25 7.71 4.86
N PRO A 18 -13.87 8.40 5.96
CA PRO A 18 -12.73 9.32 5.96
C PRO A 18 -11.41 8.66 5.54
N GLY A 19 -11.22 7.38 5.85
CA GLY A 19 -10.03 6.62 5.45
C GLY A 19 -9.92 6.52 3.93
N LEU A 20 -11.02 6.21 3.26
CA LEU A 20 -11.07 6.18 1.79
C LEU A 20 -10.81 7.58 1.20
N ALA A 21 -11.38 8.64 1.80
CA ALA A 21 -11.16 10.01 1.37
C ALA A 21 -9.67 10.41 1.41
N ILE A 22 -8.95 10.01 2.47
CA ILE A 22 -7.48 10.18 2.54
C ILE A 22 -6.82 9.51 1.33
N GLY A 23 -7.14 8.24 1.05
CA GLY A 23 -6.54 7.50 -0.06
C GLY A 23 -6.81 8.10 -1.43
N VAL A 24 -8.02 8.63 -1.66
CA VAL A 24 -8.34 9.34 -2.91
C VAL A 24 -7.49 10.59 -3.06
N ARG A 25 -7.35 11.40 -2.00
CA ARG A 25 -6.55 12.62 -2.05
C ARG A 25 -5.05 12.37 -2.13
N VAL A 26 -4.55 11.30 -1.50
CA VAL A 26 -3.17 10.82 -1.69
C VAL A 26 -2.95 10.42 -3.14
N SER A 27 -3.93 9.75 -3.76
CA SER A 27 -3.84 9.35 -5.17
C SER A 27 -3.81 10.56 -6.11
N ASP A 28 -4.62 11.59 -5.84
CA ASP A 28 -4.57 12.87 -6.57
C ASP A 28 -3.19 13.53 -6.44
N ALA A 29 -2.67 13.66 -5.21
CA ALA A 29 -1.36 14.25 -4.95
C ALA A 29 -0.23 13.49 -5.67
N ALA A 30 -0.25 12.16 -5.64
CA ALA A 30 0.73 11.34 -6.34
C ALA A 30 0.67 11.55 -7.86
N LYS A 31 -0.53 11.60 -8.46
CA LYS A 31 -0.72 11.88 -9.90
C LYS A 31 -0.17 13.25 -10.29
N GLU A 32 -0.47 14.27 -9.50
CA GLU A 32 -0.04 15.65 -9.77
C GLU A 32 1.49 15.78 -9.66
N MET A 33 2.07 15.33 -8.54
CA MET A 33 3.48 15.56 -8.23
C MET A 33 4.43 14.68 -9.04
N LEU A 34 4.04 13.44 -9.33
CA LEU A 34 4.86 12.52 -10.14
C LEU A 34 4.46 12.52 -11.62
N ARG A 35 3.39 13.26 -11.99
CA ARG A 35 2.84 13.32 -13.36
C ARG A 35 2.51 11.93 -13.92
N ILE A 36 1.91 11.09 -13.08
CA ILE A 36 1.59 9.69 -13.39
C ILE A 36 0.11 9.47 -13.68
N GLY A 37 -0.18 8.44 -14.47
CA GLY A 37 -1.51 7.87 -14.65
C GLY A 37 -1.77 6.69 -13.70
N SER A 38 -2.61 5.76 -14.11
CA SER A 38 -2.73 4.44 -13.47
C SER A 38 -1.65 3.48 -13.99
N SER A 39 -1.11 2.66 -13.09
CA SER A 39 -0.15 1.58 -13.39
C SER A 39 -0.87 0.40 -14.06
N GLU A 40 -0.41 0.01 -15.24
CA GLU A 40 -0.91 -1.18 -15.95
C GLU A 40 -0.35 -2.46 -15.32
N ASP A 41 0.93 -2.45 -14.97
CA ASP A 41 1.63 -3.50 -14.24
C ASP A 41 2.44 -2.87 -13.09
N GLU A 42 3.75 -3.12 -12.99
CA GLU A 42 4.61 -2.62 -11.91
C GLU A 42 5.29 -1.26 -12.17
N GLU A 43 4.84 -0.45 -13.12
CA GLU A 43 5.49 0.83 -13.47
C GLU A 43 5.52 1.81 -12.28
N ILE A 44 4.40 1.87 -11.54
CA ILE A 44 4.28 2.65 -10.31
C ILE A 44 4.21 1.68 -9.15
N VAL A 45 5.05 1.91 -8.15
CA VAL A 45 5.08 1.13 -6.91
C VAL A 45 4.60 2.01 -5.76
N CYS A 46 3.69 1.49 -4.94
CA CYS A 46 3.30 2.09 -3.68
C CYS A 46 3.77 1.23 -2.51
N VAL A 47 4.48 1.83 -1.57
CA VAL A 47 4.75 1.25 -0.24
C VAL A 47 3.87 1.95 0.78
N ALA A 48 2.83 1.28 1.26
CA ALA A 48 1.89 1.79 2.24
C ALA A 48 2.37 1.50 3.66
N GLU A 49 2.38 2.51 4.54
CA GLU A 49 2.82 2.36 5.94
C GLU A 49 1.68 1.95 6.90
N ASN A 50 0.51 1.59 6.35
CA ASN A 50 -0.71 1.16 7.04
C ASN A 50 -1.53 0.22 6.13
N ASP A 51 -2.53 -0.43 6.71
CA ASP A 51 -3.48 -1.38 6.09
C ASP A 51 -4.94 -0.86 6.17
N SER A 52 -5.12 0.46 6.14
CA SER A 52 -6.44 1.11 6.27
C SER A 52 -7.17 1.27 4.94
N CYS A 53 -8.44 1.70 4.98
CA CYS A 53 -9.31 1.96 3.81
C CYS A 53 -8.67 2.88 2.73
N SER A 54 -7.67 3.68 3.08
CA SER A 54 -6.94 4.52 2.14
C SER A 54 -6.17 3.70 1.09
N VAL A 55 -5.70 2.50 1.46
CA VAL A 55 -4.99 1.58 0.56
C VAL A 55 -5.89 1.13 -0.58
N ASP A 56 -7.18 0.91 -0.32
CA ASP A 56 -8.14 0.51 -1.35
C ASP A 56 -8.34 1.58 -2.42
N ALA A 57 -8.33 2.86 -2.06
CA ALA A 57 -8.35 3.93 -3.06
C ALA A 57 -7.07 3.93 -3.92
N ILE A 58 -5.90 3.66 -3.33
CA ILE A 58 -4.64 3.57 -4.08
C ILE A 58 -4.72 2.41 -5.09
N GLN A 59 -5.22 1.24 -4.67
CA GLN A 59 -5.44 0.10 -5.55
C GLN A 59 -6.38 0.47 -6.72
N ALA A 60 -7.53 1.07 -6.40
CA ALA A 60 -8.57 1.40 -7.39
C ALA A 60 -8.15 2.51 -8.37
N LEU A 61 -7.39 3.50 -7.91
CA LEU A 61 -7.14 4.73 -8.65
C LEU A 61 -5.76 4.80 -9.32
N LEU A 62 -4.77 4.13 -8.74
CA LEU A 62 -3.39 4.11 -9.24
C LEU A 62 -2.99 2.76 -9.82
N GLY A 63 -3.77 1.70 -9.61
CA GLY A 63 -3.41 0.37 -10.10
C GLY A 63 -2.21 -0.26 -9.39
N CYS A 64 -1.79 0.32 -8.25
CA CYS A 64 -0.84 -0.30 -7.33
C CYS A 64 -1.59 -1.32 -6.48
N THR A 65 -1.54 -2.60 -6.85
CA THR A 65 -2.32 -3.67 -6.22
C THR A 65 -1.44 -4.75 -5.62
N PHE A 66 -1.97 -5.45 -4.63
CA PHE A 66 -1.25 -6.56 -4.00
C PHE A 66 -0.95 -7.67 -5.02
N GLY A 67 -1.93 -8.00 -5.89
CA GLY A 67 -1.81 -9.07 -6.87
C GLY A 67 -0.76 -8.83 -7.96
N LYS A 68 -0.49 -7.57 -8.32
CA LYS A 68 0.58 -7.21 -9.26
C LYS A 68 1.96 -7.11 -8.59
N GLY A 69 2.02 -7.18 -7.26
CA GLY A 69 3.27 -7.04 -6.50
C GLY A 69 3.81 -5.60 -6.42
N ASN A 70 3.10 -4.60 -6.94
CA ASN A 70 3.49 -3.19 -6.88
C ASN A 70 2.82 -2.40 -5.73
N LEU A 71 2.07 -3.08 -4.85
CA LEU A 71 1.67 -2.57 -3.55
C LEU A 71 2.37 -3.37 -2.44
N LEU A 72 3.24 -2.71 -1.69
CA LEU A 72 3.96 -3.31 -0.57
C LEU A 72 3.47 -2.73 0.75
N TYR A 73 3.32 -3.60 1.74
CA TYR A 73 2.93 -3.21 3.09
C TYR A 73 4.17 -3.06 3.99
N ARG A 74 4.29 -1.88 4.61
CA ARG A 74 5.30 -1.59 5.63
C ARG A 74 4.61 -1.28 6.96
N ASN A 75 4.44 -2.28 7.80
CA ASN A 75 3.67 -2.20 9.04
C ASN A 75 4.27 -1.24 10.08
N THR A 76 3.98 0.06 9.96
CA THR A 76 4.37 1.07 10.97
C THR A 76 3.20 1.86 11.54
N GLY A 77 1.98 1.61 11.03
CA GLY A 77 0.74 2.26 11.43
C GLY A 77 0.59 3.72 10.98
N LYS A 78 1.49 4.26 10.15
CA LYS A 78 1.43 5.66 9.71
C LYS A 78 0.52 5.82 8.50
N GLN A 79 -0.29 6.87 8.48
CA GLN A 79 -1.01 7.35 7.30
C GLN A 79 -0.03 7.99 6.30
N ALA A 80 0.85 7.16 5.75
CA ALA A 80 1.95 7.54 4.87
C ALA A 80 2.12 6.52 3.74
N PHE A 81 2.50 7.03 2.58
CA PHE A 81 2.57 6.28 1.34
C PHE A 81 3.80 6.74 0.56
N SER A 82 4.65 5.80 0.15
CA SER A 82 5.81 6.09 -0.69
C SER A 82 5.56 5.57 -2.09
N PHE A 83 5.60 6.47 -3.06
CA PHE A 83 5.43 6.17 -4.47
C PHE A 83 6.79 6.21 -5.18
N PHE A 84 6.96 5.29 -6.12
CA PHE A 84 8.13 5.21 -6.97
C PHE A 84 7.68 5.02 -8.41
N ASN A 85 8.28 5.78 -9.32
CA ASN A 85 8.12 5.58 -10.75
C ASN A 85 9.35 4.82 -11.28
N ARG A 86 9.16 3.57 -11.71
CA ARG A 86 10.27 2.73 -12.20
C ARG A 86 10.89 3.27 -13.49
N ALA A 87 10.12 3.98 -14.32
CA ALA A 87 10.60 4.51 -15.60
C ALA A 87 11.47 5.75 -15.44
N THR A 88 11.12 6.64 -14.50
CA THR A 88 11.85 7.91 -14.29
C THR A 88 12.82 7.86 -13.11
N GLY A 89 12.67 6.91 -12.19
CA GLY A 89 13.42 6.85 -10.93
C GLY A 89 12.93 7.85 -9.87
N GLU A 90 11.88 8.61 -10.15
CA GLU A 90 11.32 9.57 -9.19
C GLU A 90 10.70 8.86 -7.99
N LYS A 91 10.89 9.44 -6.81
CA LYS A 91 10.35 8.93 -5.54
C LYS A 91 9.73 10.05 -4.72
N LEU A 92 8.56 9.77 -4.15
CA LEU A 92 7.79 10.71 -3.35
C LEU A 92 7.16 9.98 -2.16
N ARG A 93 7.30 10.55 -0.97
CA ARG A 93 6.58 10.10 0.23
C ARG A 93 5.56 11.15 0.63
N ILE A 94 4.31 10.75 0.75
CA ILE A 94 3.17 11.58 1.15
C ILE A 94 2.69 11.08 2.51
N TYR A 95 2.41 11.98 3.45
CA TYR A 95 1.86 11.60 4.75
C TYR A 95 0.86 12.62 5.27
N LEU A 96 -0.23 12.11 5.86
CA LEU A 96 -1.30 12.92 6.41
C LEU A 96 -0.79 13.72 7.60
N LYS A 97 -0.94 15.05 7.54
CA LYS A 97 -0.72 15.95 8.69
C LYS A 97 -2.03 16.48 9.25
N ALA A 98 -3.07 16.56 8.44
CA ALA A 98 -4.39 16.98 8.87
C ALA A 98 -4.88 16.12 10.03
N ARG A 99 -5.52 16.77 11.00
CA ARG A 99 -6.09 16.12 12.18
C ARG A 99 -7.58 16.42 12.24
N LYS A 100 -8.35 15.39 12.58
CA LYS A 100 -9.75 15.57 12.94
C LYS A 100 -9.81 16.41 14.23
N LYS A 101 -10.50 17.54 14.18
CA LYS A 101 -10.78 18.36 15.38
C LYS A 101 -11.88 17.70 16.20
N GLU A 102 -11.83 17.82 17.52
CA GLU A 102 -12.76 17.13 18.43
C GLU A 102 -14.24 17.43 18.13
N MET A 103 -14.54 18.68 17.81
CA MET A 103 -15.91 19.14 17.53
C MET A 103 -16.43 18.74 16.14
N MET A 104 -15.59 18.15 15.28
CA MET A 104 -16.01 17.71 13.95
C MET A 104 -16.66 16.32 14.02
N SER A 105 -17.80 16.17 13.36
CA SER A 105 -18.39 14.87 13.07
C SER A 105 -17.53 14.07 12.07
N LYS A 106 -17.86 12.78 11.90
CA LYS A 106 -17.19 11.92 10.92
C LYS A 106 -17.42 12.42 9.48
N SER A 107 -18.63 12.86 9.16
CA SER A 107 -19.02 13.37 7.84
C SER A 107 -18.35 14.72 7.55
N GLU A 108 -18.34 15.66 8.50
CA GLU A 108 -17.63 16.94 8.31
C GLU A 108 -16.13 16.73 8.08
N TYR A 109 -15.52 15.77 8.77
CA TYR A 109 -14.12 15.43 8.56
C TYR A 109 -13.88 14.80 7.18
N GLN A 110 -14.77 13.92 6.73
CA GLN A 110 -14.71 13.36 5.37
C GLN A 110 -14.81 14.47 4.32
N GLU A 111 -15.75 15.39 4.47
CA GLU A 111 -15.95 16.51 3.53
C GLU A 111 -14.74 17.45 3.51
N TYR A 112 -14.16 17.74 4.68
CA TYR A 112 -12.91 18.49 4.79
C TYR A 112 -11.77 17.79 4.04
N LEU A 113 -11.56 16.49 4.28
CA LEU A 113 -10.55 15.71 3.59
C LEU A 113 -10.76 15.75 2.07
N LEU A 114 -11.99 15.60 1.58
CA LEU A 114 -12.28 15.59 0.15
C LEU A 114 -12.04 16.94 -0.54
N ASN A 115 -12.13 18.06 0.16
CA ASN A 115 -12.13 19.38 -0.49
C ASN A 115 -10.99 20.31 -0.12
N ALA A 116 -10.33 20.13 1.03
CA ALA A 116 -9.24 21.01 1.43
C ALA A 116 -8.05 20.96 0.45
N PRO A 117 -7.26 22.02 0.32
CA PRO A 117 -6.02 22.01 -0.45
C PRO A 117 -5.06 20.88 -0.03
N LEU A 118 -4.32 20.31 -0.99
CA LEU A 118 -3.44 19.16 -0.71
C LEU A 118 -2.31 19.50 0.27
N ASP A 119 -1.80 20.72 0.23
CA ASP A 119 -0.78 21.26 1.13
C ASP A 119 -1.30 21.53 2.54
N GLU A 120 -2.61 21.65 2.76
CA GLU A 120 -3.20 21.62 4.09
C GLU A 120 -3.31 20.20 4.64
N LEU A 121 -3.57 19.22 3.78
CA LEU A 121 -3.81 17.82 4.17
C LEU A 121 -2.54 17.03 4.43
N PHE A 122 -1.51 17.27 3.62
CA PHE A 122 -0.32 16.42 3.56
C PHE A 122 0.97 17.20 3.72
N ASP A 123 1.99 16.50 4.19
CA ASP A 123 3.38 16.87 4.00
C ASP A 123 4.06 15.85 3.08
N TYR A 124 5.17 16.29 2.50
CA TYR A 124 5.91 15.56 1.47
C TYR A 124 7.37 15.41 1.88
N SER A 125 7.95 14.25 1.58
CA SER A 125 9.37 13.98 1.76
C SER A 125 9.87 12.93 0.78
N MET A 126 11.15 12.60 0.83
CA MET A 126 11.68 11.45 0.11
C MET A 126 11.62 10.18 0.97
N PRO A 127 11.26 9.03 0.39
CA PRO A 127 11.40 7.74 1.09
C PRO A 127 12.84 7.52 1.55
N LYS A 128 13.01 7.02 2.78
CA LYS A 128 14.32 6.68 3.38
C LYS A 128 14.83 5.29 2.99
N PHE A 129 14.18 4.66 2.02
CA PHE A 129 14.48 3.34 1.52
C PHE A 129 14.43 3.38 0.00
N GLU A 130 15.10 2.41 -0.62
CA GLU A 130 15.20 2.33 -2.07
C GLU A 130 13.95 1.69 -2.68
N LEU A 131 13.80 1.90 -3.98
CA LEU A 131 12.76 1.28 -4.78
C LEU A 131 12.81 -0.25 -4.60
N PRO A 132 11.70 -0.89 -4.19
CA PRO A 132 11.64 -2.34 -4.07
C PRO A 132 11.92 -3.06 -5.40
N GLU A 133 12.43 -4.29 -5.33
CA GLU A 133 12.58 -5.14 -6.51
C GLU A 133 11.23 -5.45 -7.17
N LYS A 134 11.26 -5.97 -8.39
CA LYS A 134 10.04 -6.43 -9.07
C LYS A 134 9.57 -7.75 -8.47
N ALA A 135 8.29 -8.06 -8.64
CA ALA A 135 7.77 -9.37 -8.29
C ALA A 135 8.55 -10.46 -9.05
N ARG A 136 8.91 -11.53 -8.34
CA ARG A 136 9.68 -12.64 -8.89
C ARG A 136 8.82 -13.88 -8.97
N ILE A 137 9.01 -14.65 -10.04
CA ILE A 137 8.46 -16.00 -10.15
C ILE A 137 9.48 -16.95 -9.52
N PHE A 138 9.03 -17.70 -8.53
CA PHE A 138 9.87 -18.65 -7.79
C PHE A 138 9.48 -20.08 -8.13
N THR A 139 10.42 -21.01 -7.97
CA THR A 139 10.13 -22.44 -8.04
C THR A 139 9.12 -22.80 -6.94
N THR A 140 8.10 -23.58 -7.28
CA THR A 140 7.20 -24.18 -6.28
C THR A 140 7.86 -25.40 -5.68
N VAL A 141 7.92 -25.47 -4.36
CA VAL A 141 8.44 -26.59 -3.58
C VAL A 141 7.34 -27.09 -2.65
N PHE A 142 7.27 -28.40 -2.46
CA PHE A 142 6.22 -29.03 -1.67
C PHE A 142 6.71 -29.30 -0.25
N CYS A 143 5.91 -28.93 0.75
CA CYS A 143 6.19 -29.21 2.15
C CYS A 143 6.18 -30.73 2.42
N GLU A 144 7.22 -31.25 3.05
CA GLU A 144 7.34 -32.67 3.38
C GLU A 144 6.46 -33.11 4.58
N LEU A 145 5.75 -32.18 5.23
CA LEU A 145 4.82 -32.49 6.33
C LEU A 145 3.35 -32.44 5.89
N CYS A 146 2.90 -31.35 5.26
CA CYS A 146 1.50 -31.18 4.83
C CYS A 146 1.23 -31.49 3.36
N GLY A 147 2.27 -31.52 2.50
CA GLY A 147 2.13 -31.76 1.06
C GLY A 147 1.71 -30.56 0.22
N GLU A 148 1.49 -29.38 0.82
CA GLU A 148 1.13 -28.15 0.09
C GLU A 148 2.34 -27.51 -0.59
N GLY A 149 2.13 -26.92 -1.77
CA GLY A 149 3.16 -26.23 -2.55
C GLY A 149 3.26 -24.75 -2.22
N ALA A 150 4.48 -24.24 -2.03
CA ALA A 150 4.75 -22.83 -1.78
C ALA A 150 6.04 -22.40 -2.51
N PRO A 151 6.23 -21.08 -2.76
CA PRO A 151 7.42 -20.60 -3.46
C PRO A 151 8.69 -20.84 -2.61
N GLU A 152 9.80 -21.20 -3.25
CA GLU A 152 11.04 -21.65 -2.60
C GLU A 152 11.57 -20.70 -1.50
N HIS A 153 11.42 -19.39 -1.67
CA HIS A 153 11.86 -18.38 -0.71
C HIS A 153 11.01 -18.29 0.58
N LYS A 154 9.88 -19.02 0.63
CA LYS A 154 8.99 -19.17 1.79
C LYS A 154 9.14 -20.52 2.49
N MET A 155 10.05 -21.36 2.00
CA MET A 155 10.31 -22.68 2.56
C MET A 155 11.48 -22.62 3.54
N HIS A 156 11.45 -23.50 4.53
CA HIS A 156 12.46 -23.65 5.57
C HIS A 156 13.08 -25.04 5.52
N LEU A 157 14.32 -25.15 6.00
CA LEU A 157 14.95 -26.44 6.28
C LEU A 157 14.85 -26.72 7.78
N GLN A 158 14.16 -27.79 8.17
CA GLN A 158 14.05 -28.22 9.56
C GLN A 158 14.19 -29.73 9.66
N GLU A 159 15.12 -30.20 10.50
CA GLU A 159 15.40 -31.64 10.69
C GLU A 159 15.70 -32.40 9.38
N GLY A 160 16.35 -31.72 8.42
CA GLY A 160 16.69 -32.30 7.11
C GLY A 160 15.53 -32.35 6.12
N LYS A 161 14.36 -31.79 6.47
CA LYS A 161 13.18 -31.70 5.61
C LYS A 161 12.91 -30.27 5.16
N ILE A 162 12.34 -30.14 3.98
CA ILE A 162 11.79 -28.89 3.45
C ILE A 162 10.36 -28.73 3.97
N VAL A 163 10.10 -27.67 4.73
CA VAL A 163 8.80 -27.40 5.36
C VAL A 163 8.30 -25.99 5.02
N CYS A 164 6.98 -25.82 4.89
CA CYS A 164 6.37 -24.50 4.69
C CYS A 164 6.37 -23.68 5.98
N GLU A 165 6.12 -22.37 5.87
CA GLU A 165 6.02 -21.43 7.01
C GLU A 165 5.08 -21.95 8.12
N ASP A 166 3.89 -22.47 7.76
CA ASP A 166 2.90 -22.92 8.75
C ASP A 166 3.29 -24.22 9.47
N CYS A 167 4.13 -25.05 8.83
CA CYS A 167 4.66 -26.28 9.42
C CYS A 167 5.99 -26.06 10.15
N PHE A 168 6.65 -24.93 9.93
CA PHE A 168 7.93 -24.61 10.53
C PHE A 168 7.76 -24.28 12.01
N ASN A 169 8.57 -24.90 12.87
CA ASN A 169 8.60 -24.59 14.29
C ASN A 169 9.86 -23.78 14.63
N PRO A 170 9.78 -22.44 14.74
CA PRO A 170 10.95 -21.59 14.92
C PRO A 170 11.63 -21.86 16.27
N TYR A 171 12.96 -22.00 16.25
CA TYR A 171 13.75 -22.15 17.47
C TYR A 171 14.26 -20.80 17.97
N ASN A 172 13.59 -20.25 18.99
CA ASN A 172 13.94 -18.94 19.56
C ASN A 172 14.52 -19.10 20.98
N ARG A 173 15.76 -18.64 21.20
CA ARG A 173 16.42 -18.59 22.53
C ARG A 173 16.96 -17.19 22.88
N GLY A 174 16.18 -16.16 22.59
CA GLY A 174 16.58 -14.77 22.79
C GLY A 174 16.55 -13.98 21.49
N TRP A 175 16.76 -12.67 21.62
CA TRP A 175 16.42 -11.65 20.64
C TRP A 175 17.28 -11.68 19.36
#